data_AF-A0A2M9PWV4-F1
#
_entry.id   AF-A0A2M9PWV4-F1
#
_cell.length_a   1.000
_cell.length_b   1.000
_cell.length_c   1.000
_cell.angle_alpha   90.00
_cell.angle_beta   90.00
_cell.angle_gamma   90.00
#
_symmetry.space_group_name_H-M   'P 1'
#
loop_
_entity.id
_entity.type
_entity.pdbx_description
1 polymer ?
#
loop_
_entity_poly.entity_id
_entity_poly.type
_entity_poly.pdbx_seq_one_letter_code
_entity_poly.pdbx_strand_id
1 'polypeptide(L)'
;MLINGIEIDLAKLEKPLLLVKEDEELLFRQLIQSTFEHELIQCQLALSTRKTISLVKDFWLAMYKDREKLYINSEHALLHPIRLIIFELVTQDDYFKRLSKKSFGDEWLSLIYAVVLLQFVLQWIKERFSDNEEVYEALILLYINSDDNVDDQTSPSREQSIGQAIAVKAIRSEVRENSQEFASLLYQTYNFLHYLHDIEEEKETNKLPSIKNVDDTLNRFYKKRYTTNKSTITG
;
A
#
# COMPACT_ATOMS: atom_id res chain seq x y z
N MET A 1 8.57 -10.61 -13.76
CA MET A 1 7.11 -10.76 -14.03
C MET A 1 6.57 -9.48 -14.65
N LEU A 2 5.68 -9.56 -15.66
CA LEU A 2 5.22 -8.37 -16.41
C LEU A 2 4.03 -7.66 -15.71
N ILE A 3 4.23 -6.42 -15.25
CA ILE A 3 3.14 -5.50 -14.85
C ILE A 3 3.09 -4.36 -15.85
N ASN A 4 1.94 -4.12 -16.47
CA ASN A 4 1.76 -3.06 -17.47
C ASN A 4 2.84 -3.07 -18.58
N GLY A 5 3.28 -4.26 -18.98
CA GLY A 5 4.31 -4.45 -20.02
C GLY A 5 5.77 -4.41 -19.53
N ILE A 6 6.02 -4.40 -18.20
CA ILE A 6 7.37 -4.22 -17.63
C ILE A 6 7.72 -5.33 -16.66
N GLU A 7 8.96 -5.82 -16.79
CA GLU A 7 9.47 -6.88 -15.93
C GLU A 7 9.87 -6.32 -14.55
N ILE A 8 9.03 -6.59 -13.55
CA ILE A 8 9.36 -6.31 -12.16
C ILE A 8 10.11 -7.51 -11.58
N ASP A 9 11.32 -7.25 -11.09
CA ASP A 9 12.12 -8.16 -10.27
C ASP A 9 11.83 -7.90 -8.77
N LEU A 10 11.10 -8.81 -8.14
CA LEU A 10 10.77 -8.73 -6.71
C LEU A 10 11.99 -8.88 -5.80
N ALA A 11 13.12 -9.37 -6.33
CA ALA A 11 14.37 -9.43 -5.58
C ALA A 11 15.01 -8.05 -5.39
N LYS A 12 14.62 -7.07 -6.22
CA LYS A 12 15.12 -5.70 -6.25
C LYS A 12 14.08 -4.69 -5.77
N LEU A 13 13.20 -5.09 -4.86
CA LEU A 13 12.34 -4.13 -4.16
C LEU A 13 13.17 -3.27 -3.23
N GLU A 14 12.77 -1.99 -3.09
CA GLU A 14 13.40 -1.10 -2.11
C GLU A 14 13.27 -1.70 -0.71
N LYS A 15 14.28 -1.47 0.12
CA LYS A 15 14.17 -1.89 1.52
C LYS A 15 12.98 -1.19 2.18
N PRO A 16 12.31 -1.84 3.14
CA PRO A 16 11.18 -1.26 3.84
C PRO A 16 11.60 -0.05 4.67
N LEU A 17 10.67 0.86 4.89
CA LEU A 17 10.82 1.94 5.86
C LEU A 17 11.01 1.40 7.28
N LEU A 18 10.57 0.17 7.53
CA LEU A 18 10.63 -0.49 8.82
C LEU A 18 11.81 -1.46 8.86
N LEU A 19 12.44 -1.63 10.02
CA LEU A 19 13.41 -2.69 10.21
C LEU A 19 12.72 -4.05 10.07
N VAL A 20 13.23 -4.85 9.14
CA VAL A 20 12.73 -6.19 8.83
C VAL A 20 13.82 -7.23 8.98
N LYS A 21 13.38 -8.43 9.29
CA LYS A 21 14.21 -9.62 9.23
C LYS A 21 14.11 -10.27 7.84
N GLU A 22 15.08 -11.13 7.53
CA GLU A 22 15.17 -11.81 6.23
C GLU A 22 13.98 -12.75 5.95
N ASP A 23 13.48 -13.44 6.98
CA ASP A 23 12.27 -14.27 6.92
C ASP A 23 11.03 -13.45 6.54
N GLU A 24 10.90 -12.23 7.05
CA GLU A 24 9.79 -11.32 6.73
C GLU A 24 9.89 -10.80 5.29
N GLU A 25 11.11 -10.57 4.79
CA GLU A 25 11.31 -10.21 3.39
C GLU A 25 10.94 -11.35 2.45
N LEU A 26 11.35 -12.58 2.78
CA LEU A 26 11.03 -13.77 2.02
C LEU A 26 9.53 -14.01 2.00
N LEU A 27 8.88 -13.91 3.16
CA LEU A 27 7.43 -14.04 3.30
C LEU A 27 6.69 -13.03 2.42
N PHE A 28 7.05 -11.74 2.49
CA PHE A 28 6.41 -10.73 1.64
C PHE A 28 6.56 -11.03 0.15
N ARG A 29 7.77 -11.43 -0.29
CA ARG A 29 8.03 -11.79 -1.68
C ARG A 29 7.13 -12.95 -2.13
N GLN A 30 6.97 -13.97 -1.29
CA GLN A 30 6.09 -15.11 -1.58
C GLN A 30 4.62 -14.69 -1.69
N LEU A 31 4.14 -13.84 -0.77
CA LEU A 31 2.75 -13.35 -0.79
C LEU A 31 2.46 -12.52 -2.04
N ILE A 32 3.35 -11.59 -2.38
CA ILE A 32 3.22 -10.73 -3.58
C ILE A 32 3.33 -11.54 -4.86
N GLN A 33 4.30 -12.46 -4.95
CA GLN A 33 4.45 -13.35 -6.10
C GLN A 33 3.15 -14.14 -6.35
N SER A 34 2.60 -14.73 -5.28
CA SER A 34 1.35 -15.47 -5.35
C SER A 34 0.14 -14.59 -5.71
N THR A 35 0.13 -13.33 -5.26
CA THR A 35 -0.85 -12.29 -5.64
C THR A 35 -0.91 -12.12 -7.16
N PHE A 36 0.26 -12.06 -7.79
CA PHE A 36 0.33 -11.90 -9.23
C PHE A 36 0.07 -13.17 -10.03
N GLU A 37 0.54 -14.32 -9.56
CA GLU A 37 0.34 -15.63 -10.23
C GLU A 37 -1.13 -15.99 -10.35
N HIS A 38 -1.97 -15.56 -9.40
CA HIS A 38 -3.41 -15.81 -9.43
C HIS A 38 -4.17 -14.74 -10.22
N GLU A 39 -3.46 -13.87 -10.95
CA GLU A 39 -3.99 -12.76 -11.74
C GLU A 39 -4.90 -11.83 -10.93
N LEU A 40 -4.70 -11.78 -9.61
CA LEU A 40 -5.47 -10.93 -8.71
C LEU A 40 -4.91 -9.50 -8.73
N ILE A 41 -4.61 -8.99 -9.93
CA ILE A 41 -4.00 -7.68 -10.25
C ILE A 41 -4.91 -6.50 -9.85
N GLN A 42 -5.97 -6.77 -9.09
CA GLN A 42 -6.94 -5.79 -8.65
C GLN A 42 -6.42 -4.99 -7.47
N CYS A 43 -5.54 -4.05 -7.82
CA CYS A 43 -5.37 -2.70 -7.28
C CYS A 43 -4.34 -2.01 -8.19
N GLN A 44 -4.75 -1.59 -9.40
CA GLN A 44 -3.84 -1.15 -10.47
C GLN A 44 -2.79 -0.10 -10.04
N LEU A 45 -3.10 0.76 -9.06
CA LEU A 45 -2.15 1.75 -8.53
C LEU A 45 -1.22 1.23 -7.44
N ALA A 46 -1.70 0.37 -6.54
CA ALA A 46 -0.90 -0.09 -5.39
C ALA A 46 0.19 -1.08 -5.82
N LEU A 47 -0.02 -1.78 -6.94
CA LEU A 47 0.90 -2.78 -7.48
C LEU A 47 1.46 -2.40 -8.86
N SER A 48 1.43 -1.11 -9.23
CA SER A 48 1.88 -0.64 -10.56
C SER A 48 3.40 -0.61 -10.73
N THR A 49 4.16 -0.34 -9.67
CA THR A 49 5.61 -0.08 -9.74
C THR A 49 6.33 -0.73 -8.56
N ARG A 50 7.67 -0.86 -8.65
CA ARG A 50 8.50 -1.33 -7.52
C ARG A 50 8.32 -0.46 -6.28
N LYS A 51 8.14 0.85 -6.45
CA LYS A 51 7.97 1.81 -5.36
C LYS A 51 6.61 1.68 -4.68
N THR A 52 5.53 1.54 -5.44
CA THR A 52 4.20 1.30 -4.85
C THR A 52 4.12 -0.06 -4.17
N ILE A 53 4.75 -1.11 -4.74
CA ILE A 53 4.90 -2.42 -4.08
C ILE A 53 5.71 -2.30 -2.78
N SER A 54 6.77 -1.50 -2.76
CA SER A 54 7.56 -1.28 -1.54
C SER A 54 6.76 -0.54 -0.47
N LEU A 55 5.91 0.41 -0.87
CA LEU A 55 4.97 1.06 0.05
C LEU A 55 3.90 0.09 0.56
N VAL A 56 3.39 -0.83 -0.28
CA VAL A 56 2.54 -1.94 0.17
C VAL A 56 3.26 -2.78 1.24
N LYS A 57 4.57 -3.06 1.07
CA LYS A 57 5.37 -3.78 2.08
C LYS A 57 5.37 -3.08 3.43
N ASP A 58 5.51 -1.76 3.46
CA ASP A 58 5.50 -1.01 4.72
C ASP A 58 4.15 -1.10 5.42
N PHE A 59 3.07 -0.89 4.69
CA PHE A 59 1.72 -0.99 5.23
C PHE A 59 1.38 -2.40 5.68
N TRP A 60 1.78 -3.40 4.90
CA TRP A 60 1.62 -4.82 5.25
C TRP A 60 2.32 -5.13 6.57
N LEU A 61 3.60 -4.77 6.72
CA LEU A 61 4.35 -4.96 7.97
C LEU A 61 3.68 -4.24 9.15
N ALA A 62 3.19 -3.02 8.92
CA ALA A 62 2.53 -2.22 9.94
C ALA A 62 1.14 -2.74 10.37
N MET A 63 0.51 -3.55 9.53
CA MET A 63 -0.74 -4.25 9.84
C MET A 63 -0.49 -5.64 10.44
N TYR A 64 0.45 -6.39 9.87
CA TYR A 64 0.79 -7.76 10.24
C TYR A 64 1.46 -7.85 11.60
N LYS A 65 2.36 -6.90 11.91
CA LYS A 65 3.12 -6.87 13.16
C LYS A 65 2.54 -5.88 14.16
N ASP A 66 2.89 -6.15 15.42
CA ASP A 66 2.57 -5.27 16.52
C ASP A 66 3.38 -3.97 16.36
N ARG A 67 2.67 -2.83 16.36
CA ARG A 67 3.27 -1.52 16.15
C ARG A 67 4.28 -1.14 17.20
N GLU A 68 4.16 -1.68 18.41
CA GLU A 68 5.13 -1.45 19.48
C GLU A 68 6.52 -2.05 19.15
N LYS A 69 6.63 -2.83 18.08
CA LYS A 69 7.87 -3.48 17.62
C LYS A 69 8.37 -2.96 16.26
N LEU A 70 7.80 -1.87 15.75
CA LEU A 70 8.17 -1.30 14.45
C LEU A 70 9.14 -0.13 14.63
N TYR A 71 10.38 -0.35 14.22
CA TYR A 71 11.42 0.69 14.19
C TYR A 71 11.58 1.20 12.76
N ILE A 72 11.57 2.52 12.58
CA ILE A 72 11.83 3.13 11.28
C ILE A 72 13.32 3.05 10.99
N ASN A 73 13.67 2.54 9.81
CA ASN A 73 15.00 2.63 9.24
C ASN A 73 15.25 4.09 8.80
N SER A 74 15.91 4.87 9.67
CA SER A 74 16.12 6.30 9.46
C SER A 74 16.94 6.62 8.20
N GLU A 75 17.85 5.75 7.80
CA GLU A 75 18.65 5.93 6.57
C GLU A 75 17.75 5.87 5.33
N HIS A 76 16.85 4.88 5.28
CA HIS A 76 15.93 4.72 4.16
C HIS A 76 14.78 5.73 4.18
N ALA A 77 14.31 6.11 5.36
CA ALA A 77 13.28 7.13 5.51
C ALA A 77 13.71 8.48 4.91
N LEU A 78 15.01 8.81 4.95
CA LEU A 78 15.57 10.01 4.34
C LEU A 78 15.65 9.93 2.81
N LEU A 79 15.86 8.74 2.25
CA LEU A 79 15.93 8.52 0.80
C LEU A 79 14.54 8.50 0.14
N HIS A 80 13.50 8.13 0.90
CA HIS A 80 12.14 7.98 0.39
C HIS A 80 11.12 8.82 1.21
N PRO A 81 11.26 10.16 1.23
CA PRO A 81 10.47 11.02 2.11
C PRO A 81 8.98 11.10 1.71
N ILE A 82 8.64 10.93 0.43
CA ILE A 82 7.23 10.84 -0.02
C ILE A 82 6.58 9.55 0.51
N ARG A 83 7.30 8.43 0.43
CA ARG A 83 6.87 7.13 0.95
C ARG A 83 6.66 7.21 2.47
N LEU A 84 7.60 7.83 3.18
CA LEU A 84 7.52 8.07 4.61
C LEU A 84 6.29 8.90 4.99
N ILE A 85 6.03 10.01 4.31
CA ILE A 85 4.90 10.86 4.71
C ILE A 85 3.55 10.21 4.45
N ILE A 86 3.39 9.45 3.35
CA ILE A 86 2.16 8.69 3.11
C ILE A 86 1.97 7.66 4.22
N PHE A 87 3.05 6.95 4.60
CA PHE A 87 3.03 6.00 5.70
C PHE A 87 2.63 6.67 7.02
N GLU A 88 3.24 7.80 7.39
CA GLU A 88 2.91 8.53 8.63
C GLU A 88 1.44 8.97 8.67
N LEU A 89 0.97 9.61 7.60
CA LEU A 89 -0.39 10.17 7.54
C LEU A 89 -1.47 9.10 7.67
N VAL A 90 -1.28 7.97 7.00
CA VAL A 90 -2.22 6.86 7.05
C VAL A 90 -2.10 6.09 8.36
N THR A 91 -0.88 5.86 8.85
CA THR A 91 -0.68 4.99 10.02
C THR A 91 -1.13 5.63 11.34
N GLN A 92 -1.13 6.96 11.42
CA GLN A 92 -1.58 7.70 12.60
C GLN A 92 -3.09 7.66 12.79
N ASP A 93 -3.85 7.42 11.71
CA ASP A 93 -5.31 7.40 11.74
C ASP A 93 -5.88 6.19 12.50
N ASP A 94 -7.02 6.41 13.16
CA ASP A 94 -7.66 5.40 14.00
C ASP A 94 -8.29 4.26 13.19
N TYR A 95 -8.73 4.50 11.96
CA TYR A 95 -9.26 3.45 11.10
C TYR A 95 -8.16 2.49 10.64
N PHE A 96 -6.95 3.00 10.37
CA PHE A 96 -5.80 2.14 10.13
C PHE A 96 -5.43 1.32 11.38
N LYS A 97 -5.49 1.91 12.59
CA LYS A 97 -5.31 1.16 13.87
C LYS A 97 -6.33 0.04 14.03
N ARG A 98 -7.59 0.28 13.65
CA ARG A 98 -8.64 -0.74 13.70
C ARG A 98 -8.40 -1.86 12.69
N LEU A 99 -7.96 -1.55 11.47
CA LEU A 99 -7.61 -2.55 10.46
C LEU A 99 -6.43 -3.41 10.90
N SER A 100 -5.35 -2.78 11.37
CA SER A 100 -4.16 -3.47 11.88
C SER A 100 -4.50 -4.43 13.04
N LYS A 101 -5.37 -4.01 13.97
CA LYS A 101 -5.84 -4.90 15.05
C LYS A 101 -6.66 -6.09 14.53
N LYS A 102 -7.43 -5.92 13.45
CA LYS A 102 -8.24 -6.99 12.85
C LYS A 102 -7.39 -8.01 12.08
N SER A 103 -6.29 -7.59 11.47
CA SER A 103 -5.45 -8.45 10.63
C SER A 103 -4.15 -8.90 11.28
N PHE A 104 -3.93 -8.55 12.54
CA PHE A 104 -2.70 -8.84 13.26
C PHE A 104 -2.37 -10.35 13.24
N GLY A 105 -1.14 -10.67 12.83
CA GLY A 105 -0.67 -12.06 12.72
C GLY A 105 -1.25 -12.85 11.55
N ASP A 106 -2.12 -12.25 10.73
CA ASP A 106 -2.62 -12.85 9.50
C ASP A 106 -1.92 -12.17 8.30
N GLU A 107 -0.96 -12.90 7.72
CA GLU A 107 -0.08 -12.42 6.66
C GLU A 107 -0.87 -11.96 5.46
N TRP A 108 -1.83 -12.81 5.07
CA TRP A 108 -2.70 -12.59 3.96
C TRP A 108 -3.64 -11.44 4.30
N LEU A 109 -4.33 -11.49 5.45
CA LEU A 109 -5.33 -10.50 5.85
C LEU A 109 -4.78 -9.08 5.74
N SER A 110 -3.60 -8.93 6.34
CA SER A 110 -2.82 -7.69 6.35
C SER A 110 -2.43 -7.23 4.95
N LEU A 111 -2.09 -8.15 4.04
CA LEU A 111 -1.65 -7.77 2.70
C LEU A 111 -2.77 -7.14 1.88
N ILE A 112 -3.96 -7.73 1.84
CA ILE A 112 -5.09 -7.12 1.08
C ILE A 112 -5.49 -5.81 1.73
N TYR A 113 -5.55 -5.73 3.06
CA TYR A 113 -5.86 -4.48 3.73
C TYR A 113 -4.87 -3.38 3.33
N ALA A 114 -3.58 -3.69 3.30
CA ALA A 114 -2.54 -2.77 2.86
C ALA A 114 -2.70 -2.35 1.39
N VAL A 115 -2.94 -3.32 0.50
CA VAL A 115 -3.10 -3.10 -0.94
C VAL A 115 -4.33 -2.25 -1.27
N VAL A 116 -5.49 -2.58 -0.70
CA VAL A 116 -6.76 -1.85 -0.92
C VAL A 116 -6.67 -0.45 -0.33
N LEU A 117 -6.16 -0.32 0.90
CA LEU A 117 -5.98 0.97 1.54
C LEU A 117 -5.08 1.89 0.71
N LEU A 118 -3.93 1.36 0.29
CA LEU A 118 -2.98 2.13 -0.49
C LEU A 118 -3.56 2.54 -1.84
N GLN A 119 -4.35 1.70 -2.50
CA GLN A 119 -5.01 2.07 -3.75
C GLN A 119 -5.85 3.34 -3.59
N PHE A 120 -6.72 3.39 -2.57
CA PHE A 120 -7.58 4.54 -2.34
C PHE A 120 -6.78 5.80 -1.97
N VAL A 121 -5.76 5.66 -1.14
CA VAL A 121 -4.87 6.77 -0.76
C VAL A 121 -4.11 7.32 -1.97
N LEU A 122 -3.51 6.45 -2.79
CA LEU A 122 -2.77 6.87 -3.98
C LEU A 122 -3.69 7.49 -5.03
N GLN A 123 -4.91 6.96 -5.21
CA GLN A 123 -5.90 7.55 -6.11
C GLN A 123 -6.25 8.97 -5.64
N TRP A 124 -6.53 9.16 -4.36
CA TRP A 124 -6.86 10.48 -3.80
C TRP A 124 -5.70 11.47 -3.98
N ILE A 125 -4.46 11.06 -3.69
CA ILE A 125 -3.27 11.90 -3.90
C ILE A 125 -3.13 12.27 -5.38
N LYS A 126 -3.29 11.29 -6.28
CA LYS A 126 -3.17 11.50 -7.72
C LYS A 126 -4.20 12.50 -8.24
N GLU A 127 -5.45 12.40 -7.81
CA GLU A 127 -6.53 13.33 -8.21
C GLU A 127 -6.28 14.74 -7.67
N ARG A 128 -5.75 14.87 -6.45
CA ARG A 128 -5.52 16.18 -5.81
C ARG A 128 -4.40 16.98 -6.43
N PHE A 129 -3.37 16.30 -6.92
CA PHE A 129 -2.19 16.93 -7.48
C PHE A 129 -2.10 16.82 -9.01
N SER A 130 -3.18 16.40 -9.70
CA SER A 130 -3.17 16.26 -11.16
C SER A 130 -2.80 17.55 -11.89
N ASP A 131 -3.18 18.69 -11.33
CA ASP A 131 -2.99 20.01 -11.95
C ASP A 131 -1.76 20.74 -11.38
N ASN A 132 -1.05 20.13 -10.43
CA ASN A 132 0.18 20.68 -9.84
C ASN A 132 1.38 19.96 -10.43
N GLU A 133 1.90 20.47 -11.55
CA GLU A 133 2.97 19.83 -12.33
C GLU A 133 4.20 19.49 -11.47
N GLU A 134 4.66 20.39 -10.61
CA GLU A 134 5.84 20.17 -9.76
C GLU A 134 5.65 19.03 -8.75
N VAL A 135 4.47 18.95 -8.13
CA VAL A 135 4.14 17.86 -7.19
C VAL A 135 3.83 16.58 -7.96
N TYR A 136 3.16 16.69 -9.11
CA TYR A 136 2.82 15.58 -9.98
C TYR A 136 4.07 14.89 -10.52
N GLU A 137 5.09 15.63 -10.93
CA GLU A 137 6.39 15.09 -11.37
C GLU A 137 7.12 14.35 -10.25
N ALA A 138 7.09 14.88 -9.03
CA ALA A 138 7.68 14.20 -7.87
C ALA A 138 6.89 12.94 -7.47
N LEU A 139 5.56 12.98 -7.57
CA LEU A 139 4.68 11.83 -7.34
C LEU A 139 4.78 10.81 -8.47
N ILE A 140 5.04 11.26 -9.69
CA ILE A 140 5.33 10.44 -10.86
C ILE A 140 6.49 9.51 -10.54
N LEU A 141 7.45 9.87 -9.70
CA LEU A 141 8.50 8.93 -9.32
C LEU A 141 7.96 7.70 -8.58
N LEU A 142 6.77 7.76 -7.94
CA LEU A 142 6.06 6.59 -7.42
C LEU A 142 5.31 5.83 -8.51
N TYR A 143 4.82 6.51 -9.55
CA TYR A 143 3.91 5.97 -10.56
C TYR A 143 4.57 5.61 -11.91
N ILE A 144 5.73 6.17 -12.22
CA ILE A 144 6.46 5.96 -13.45
C ILE A 144 7.37 4.75 -13.29
N ASN A 145 7.21 3.95 -14.32
CA ASN A 145 7.90 2.75 -14.72
C ASN A 145 9.37 2.96 -15.15
N SER A 146 10.05 3.98 -14.63
CA SER A 146 11.44 4.24 -14.95
C SER A 146 12.31 3.24 -14.22
N ASP A 147 12.38 2.05 -14.81
CA ASP A 147 13.30 0.96 -14.52
C ASP A 147 14.71 1.28 -15.06
N ASP A 148 15.07 2.56 -15.11
CA ASP A 148 16.45 2.94 -15.36
C ASP A 148 17.23 2.52 -14.13
N ASN A 149 18.27 1.72 -14.36
CA ASN A 149 19.23 1.13 -13.42
C ASN A 149 19.94 2.18 -12.54
N VAL A 150 19.19 2.97 -11.81
CA VAL A 150 19.70 3.82 -10.75
C VAL A 150 19.82 2.89 -9.56
N ASP A 151 21.04 2.43 -9.29
CA ASP A 151 21.36 1.73 -8.05
C ASP A 151 20.67 2.44 -6.89
N ASP A 152 19.86 1.71 -6.10
CA ASP A 152 19.15 2.23 -4.91
C ASP A 152 20.10 2.82 -3.85
N GLN A 153 21.42 2.69 -4.05
CA GLN A 153 22.48 3.27 -3.23
C GLN A 153 22.97 4.65 -3.72
N THR A 154 22.47 5.14 -4.86
CA THR A 154 22.85 6.46 -5.35
C THR A 154 21.99 7.52 -4.70
N SER A 155 22.64 8.48 -4.04
CA SER A 155 21.94 9.62 -3.43
C SER A 155 21.14 10.37 -4.49
N PRO A 156 19.89 10.75 -4.21
CA PRO A 156 19.06 11.48 -5.16
C PRO A 156 19.77 12.75 -5.62
N SER A 157 19.52 13.16 -6.87
CA SER A 157 20.03 14.45 -7.34
C SER A 157 19.49 15.59 -6.49
N ARG A 158 20.13 16.76 -6.55
CA ARG A 158 19.65 17.93 -5.82
C ARG A 158 18.24 18.32 -6.25
N GLU A 159 17.96 18.29 -7.55
CA GLU A 159 16.66 18.61 -8.14
C GLU A 159 15.61 17.62 -7.68
N GLN A 160 15.92 16.32 -7.67
CA GLN A 160 15.04 15.28 -7.15
C GLN A 160 14.74 15.48 -5.66
N SER A 161 15.76 15.80 -4.86
CA SER A 161 15.62 16.06 -3.43
C SER A 161 14.71 17.29 -3.17
N ILE A 162 14.85 18.33 -3.98
CA ILE A 162 14.00 19.53 -3.91
C ILE A 162 12.55 19.18 -4.29
N GLY A 163 12.34 18.50 -5.41
CA GLY A 163 11.00 18.08 -5.84
C GLY A 163 10.30 17.20 -4.82
N GLN A 164 11.03 16.25 -4.23
CA GLN A 164 10.50 15.42 -3.14
C GLN A 164 10.12 16.24 -1.90
N ALA A 165 10.94 17.22 -1.49
CA ALA A 165 10.63 18.08 -0.35
C ALA A 165 9.38 18.94 -0.61
N ILE A 166 9.22 19.45 -1.83
CA ILE A 166 8.05 20.22 -2.26
C ILE A 166 6.79 19.33 -2.21
N ALA A 167 6.87 18.12 -2.76
CA ALA A 167 5.77 17.16 -2.71
C ALA A 167 5.38 16.80 -1.28
N VAL A 168 6.35 16.52 -0.40
CA VAL A 168 6.09 16.23 1.01
C VAL A 168 5.36 17.39 1.69
N LYS A 169 5.80 18.62 1.46
CA LYS A 169 5.16 19.82 2.01
C LYS A 169 3.73 19.98 1.46
N ALA A 170 3.53 19.77 0.16
CA ALA A 170 2.22 19.87 -0.48
C ALA A 170 1.24 18.82 0.08
N ILE A 171 1.65 17.55 0.14
CA ILE A 171 0.83 16.46 0.69
C ILE A 171 0.45 16.72 2.14
N ARG A 172 1.42 17.13 2.99
CA ARG A 172 1.14 17.49 4.39
C ARG A 172 0.12 18.61 4.51
N SER A 173 0.25 19.63 3.67
CA SER A 173 -0.63 20.79 3.71
C SER A 173 -2.03 20.40 3.24
N GLU A 174 -2.15 19.68 2.13
CA GLU A 174 -3.42 19.21 1.57
C GLU A 174 -4.19 18.33 2.58
N VAL A 175 -3.50 17.37 3.21
CA VAL A 175 -4.13 16.50 4.21
C VAL A 175 -4.50 17.26 5.49
N ARG A 176 -3.72 18.26 5.89
CA ARG A 176 -4.07 19.11 7.04
C ARG A 176 -5.30 19.97 6.75
N GLU A 177 -5.35 20.61 5.59
CA GLU A 177 -6.43 21.50 5.17
C GLU A 177 -7.72 20.72 4.89
N ASN A 178 -7.61 19.49 4.38
CA ASN A 178 -8.74 18.61 4.06
C ASN A 178 -8.83 17.40 5.01
N SER A 179 -8.46 17.59 6.28
CA SER A 179 -8.35 16.51 7.27
C SER A 179 -9.62 15.67 7.43
N GLN A 180 -10.80 16.29 7.36
CA GLN A 180 -12.08 15.58 7.43
C GLN A 180 -12.33 14.71 6.20
N GLU A 181 -11.95 15.19 5.02
CA GLU A 181 -12.10 14.43 3.77
C GLU A 181 -11.13 13.25 3.76
N PHE A 182 -9.88 13.47 4.15
CA PHE A 182 -8.89 12.41 4.26
C PHE A 182 -9.30 11.35 5.29
N ALA A 183 -9.80 11.76 6.46
CA ALA A 183 -10.35 10.84 7.45
C ALA A 183 -11.60 10.10 6.92
N SER A 184 -12.45 10.77 6.12
CA SER A 184 -13.61 10.15 5.47
C SER A 184 -13.19 9.11 4.43
N LEU A 185 -12.12 9.35 3.67
CA LEU A 185 -11.53 8.36 2.76
C LEU A 185 -11.13 7.11 3.54
N LEU A 186 -10.34 7.26 4.61
CA LEU A 186 -9.89 6.15 5.44
C LEU A 186 -11.05 5.41 6.12
N TYR A 187 -12.07 6.14 6.56
CA TYR A 187 -13.30 5.58 7.11
C TYR A 187 -14.08 4.76 6.08
N GLN A 188 -14.28 5.30 4.88
CA GLN A 188 -14.98 4.61 3.80
C GLN A 188 -14.21 3.35 3.37
N THR A 189 -12.88 3.43 3.28
CA THR A 189 -12.04 2.27 3.00
C THR A 189 -12.12 1.23 4.12
N TYR A 190 -12.12 1.64 5.39
CA TYR A 190 -12.35 0.74 6.52
C TYR A 190 -13.71 0.05 6.44
N ASN A 191 -14.79 0.79 6.19
CA ASN A 191 -16.13 0.22 6.08
C ASN A 191 -16.22 -0.74 4.89
N PHE A 192 -15.57 -0.42 3.79
CA PHE A 192 -15.49 -1.31 2.64
C PHE A 192 -14.75 -2.60 2.99
N LEU A 193 -13.57 -2.53 3.63
CA LEU A 193 -12.84 -3.70 4.10
C LEU A 193 -13.60 -4.51 5.16
N HIS A 194 -14.33 -3.84 6.04
CA HIS A 194 -15.17 -4.49 7.05
C HIS A 194 -16.36 -5.20 6.41
N TYR A 195 -17.03 -4.56 5.45
CA TYR A 195 -18.09 -5.18 4.66
C TYR A 195 -17.59 -6.43 3.95
N LEU A 196 -16.39 -6.38 3.35
CA LEU A 196 -15.79 -7.56 2.71
C LEU A 196 -15.54 -8.71 3.68
N HIS A 197 -15.12 -8.39 4.91
CA HIS A 197 -14.96 -9.38 5.99
C HIS A 197 -16.30 -9.95 6.48
N ASP A 198 -17.34 -9.12 6.63
CA ASP A 198 -18.65 -9.55 7.12
C ASP A 198 -19.40 -10.42 6.08
N ILE A 199 -19.15 -10.21 4.79
CA ILE A 199 -19.59 -11.12 3.72
C ILE A 199 -18.95 -12.52 3.88
N GLU A 200 -17.76 -12.63 4.47
CA GLU A 200 -17.07 -13.91 4.67
C GLU A 200 -17.66 -14.75 5.81
N GLU A 201 -18.23 -14.10 6.85
CA GLU A 201 -18.74 -14.75 8.08
C GLU A 201 -20.22 -15.21 8.03
N GLU A 202 -20.93 -15.09 6.89
CA GLU A 202 -22.34 -15.49 6.69
C GLU A 202 -23.32 -15.03 7.79
N LYS A 203 -23.62 -13.72 7.82
CA LYS A 203 -24.93 -13.21 8.28
C LYS A 203 -25.38 -12.01 7.43
N GLU A 204 -26.05 -12.29 6.32
CA GLU A 204 -26.83 -11.25 5.63
C GLU A 204 -27.88 -10.67 6.59
N THR A 205 -27.84 -9.37 6.87
CA THR A 205 -29.07 -8.58 7.01
C THR A 205 -28.88 -7.12 6.56
N ASN A 206 -29.49 -6.86 5.40
CA ASN A 206 -30.31 -5.70 5.05
C ASN A 206 -29.69 -4.28 4.93
N LYS A 207 -29.26 -4.02 3.68
CA LYS A 207 -29.34 -2.78 2.86
C LYS A 207 -28.33 -1.65 3.18
N LEU A 208 -27.57 -1.07 2.24
CA LEU A 208 -27.32 -1.17 0.77
C LEU A 208 -25.99 -0.34 0.49
N PRO A 209 -25.41 -0.18 -0.74
CA PRO A 209 -26.02 -0.32 -2.07
C PRO A 209 -25.29 -1.13 -3.16
N SER A 210 -26.02 -1.29 -4.28
CA SER A 210 -25.67 -2.06 -5.48
C SER A 210 -24.39 -1.59 -6.16
N ILE A 211 -23.30 -2.22 -5.77
CA ILE A 211 -22.03 -2.36 -6.48
C ILE A 211 -22.27 -3.29 -7.67
N LYS A 212 -22.62 -2.76 -8.85
CA LYS A 212 -22.67 -3.60 -10.05
C LYS A 212 -21.27 -3.88 -10.66
N ASN A 213 -20.18 -3.47 -9.97
CA ASN A 213 -18.78 -3.95 -10.11
C ASN A 213 -17.80 -3.19 -9.16
N VAL A 214 -17.06 -3.84 -8.23
CA VAL A 214 -15.88 -3.25 -7.53
C VAL A 214 -14.73 -4.28 -7.37
N ASP A 215 -13.80 -4.44 -8.31
CA ASP A 215 -14.11 -5.11 -9.57
C ASP A 215 -14.38 -6.62 -9.25
N ASP A 216 -15.58 -7.08 -9.64
CA ASP A 216 -16.38 -8.21 -9.12
C ASP A 216 -16.10 -8.74 -7.68
N THR A 217 -16.16 -7.75 -6.77
CA THR A 217 -16.12 -7.71 -5.28
C THR A 217 -14.78 -8.13 -4.69
N LEU A 218 -13.77 -7.34 -5.09
CA LEU A 218 -12.31 -7.59 -5.07
C LEU A 218 -11.96 -9.01 -5.52
N ASN A 219 -12.58 -9.34 -6.65
CA ASN A 219 -12.74 -10.66 -7.29
C ASN A 219 -13.16 -11.80 -6.37
N ARG A 220 -14.20 -11.56 -5.57
CA ARG A 220 -14.77 -12.42 -4.50
C ARG A 220 -13.77 -12.63 -3.36
N PHE A 221 -13.32 -11.48 -2.85
CA PHE A 221 -12.41 -11.21 -1.73
C PHE A 221 -11.02 -11.87 -1.81
N TYR A 222 -10.37 -11.73 -2.98
CA TYR A 222 -9.18 -12.49 -3.40
C TYR A 222 -9.39 -14.01 -3.41
N LYS A 223 -10.57 -14.37 -3.95
CA LYS A 223 -11.17 -15.72 -3.99
C LYS A 223 -11.08 -16.44 -2.64
N LYS A 224 -11.73 -15.82 -1.66
CA LYS A 224 -11.92 -16.32 -0.27
C LYS A 224 -10.63 -16.50 0.55
N ARG A 225 -9.57 -15.74 0.23
CA ARG A 225 -8.25 -15.67 0.91
C ARG A 225 -7.18 -16.71 0.58
N TYR A 226 -7.12 -17.17 -0.67
CA TYR A 226 -6.30 -18.33 -1.06
C TYR A 226 -6.71 -19.62 -0.34
N THR A 227 -7.86 -19.59 0.30
CA THR A 227 -8.40 -20.73 0.95
C THR A 227 -9.00 -21.66 -0.10
N THR A 228 -8.90 -22.94 0.17
CA THR A 228 -8.79 -23.49 1.52
C THR A 228 -7.45 -24.16 1.81
N ASN A 229 -6.39 -23.79 1.07
CA ASN A 229 -5.03 -24.36 1.14
C ASN A 229 -4.13 -23.66 2.17
N LYS A 230 -3.12 -24.27 2.83
CA LYS A 230 -2.80 -25.65 3.30
C LYS A 230 -1.36 -25.52 3.82
N SER A 231 -1.15 -25.67 5.14
CA SER A 231 0.06 -25.28 5.89
C SER A 231 0.43 -23.79 5.78
N THR A 232 0.27 -23.08 6.90
CA THR A 232 1.01 -21.86 7.24
C THR A 232 2.34 -21.79 6.47
N ILE A 233 2.58 -20.67 5.77
CA ILE A 233 3.90 -20.31 5.28
C ILE A 233 4.77 -20.11 6.53
N THR A 234 5.29 -21.19 7.09
CA THR A 234 6.25 -21.12 8.18
C THR A 234 7.55 -20.68 7.56
N GLY A 235 7.97 -19.47 7.92
CA GLY A 235 9.34 -19.00 7.74
C GLY A 235 10.36 -19.95 8.34
#